data_AF-A0A8H4N7B5-F1
#
_entry.id   AF-A0A8H4N7B5-F1
#
_cell.length_a   1.000
_cell.length_b   1.000
_cell.length_c   1.000
_cell.angle_alpha   90.00
_cell.angle_beta   90.00
_cell.angle_gamma   90.00
#
_symmetry.space_group_name_H-M   'P 1'
#
loop_
_entity.id
_entity.type
_entity.pdbx_description
1 polymer ?
#
loop_
_entity_poly.entity_id
_entity_poly.type
_entity_poly.pdbx_seq_one_letter_code
_entity_poly.pdbx_strand_id
1 'polypeptide(L)'
;MPDLTWTRTGHLAGINPTPRRAEGRGLTISKAAPRGVDGWRRGMSVGLLFARICRIAPHSASPVLQTTPPPPPPPTADEIAAARATLHRAGDAIRRSVAGPQHVDAVQARTTAFGQPMQELATAAAWGSVWTRPGLSRKQRSLLSVAMLCALNRGPELGVHVRGAFRNGATQAEVRETVLQASVYCGMPAGMEGFRIAERVLNEVRAEGMVVEKGEGE
;
A
#
# COMPACT_ATOMS: atom_id res chain seq x y z
N MET A 1 -0.52 -39.53 40.95
CA MET A 1 0.60 -39.05 41.80
C MET A 1 1.42 -40.27 42.16
N PRO A 2 2.41 -40.59 41.33
CA PRO A 2 3.83 -40.31 41.64
C PRO A 2 4.48 -39.61 40.42
N ASP A 3 5.75 -39.22 40.32
CA ASP A 3 6.98 -39.64 40.99
C ASP A 3 8.05 -38.53 40.83
N LEU A 4 8.96 -38.47 41.80
CA LEU A 4 10.09 -37.57 41.92
C LEU A 4 11.31 -38.06 41.13
N THR A 5 12.28 -37.15 41.05
CA THR A 5 13.74 -37.35 40.89
C THR A 5 14.33 -37.10 39.51
N TRP A 6 15.06 -35.98 39.41
CA TRP A 6 16.12 -35.76 38.44
C TRP A 6 17.45 -35.96 39.16
N THR A 7 18.21 -37.00 38.78
CA THR A 7 19.63 -37.11 39.09
C THR A 7 20.45 -37.03 37.81
N ARG A 8 21.55 -36.28 37.90
CA ARG A 8 22.48 -35.93 36.83
C ARG A 8 23.65 -36.91 36.89
N THR A 9 23.90 -37.63 35.80
CA THR A 9 25.17 -38.34 35.58
C THR A 9 25.53 -38.28 34.11
N GLY A 10 26.73 -37.77 33.82
CA GLY A 10 27.34 -37.87 32.50
C GLY A 10 28.28 -39.08 32.42
N HIS A 11 28.48 -39.60 31.22
CA HIS A 11 29.78 -40.13 30.80
C HIS A 11 29.89 -40.19 29.28
N LEU A 12 31.15 -40.22 28.84
CA LEU A 12 31.70 -39.87 27.54
C LEU A 12 31.69 -41.04 26.53
N ALA A 13 31.48 -40.70 25.26
CA ALA A 13 32.10 -41.32 24.07
C ALA A 13 31.79 -40.36 22.89
N GLY A 14 32.71 -39.82 22.11
CA GLY A 14 34.00 -40.34 21.69
C GLY A 14 33.96 -40.59 20.18
N ILE A 15 33.72 -39.58 19.34
CA ILE A 15 33.99 -39.62 17.90
C ILE A 15 34.54 -38.27 17.45
N ASN A 16 35.81 -38.29 17.05
CA ASN A 16 36.57 -37.19 16.48
C ASN A 16 36.58 -37.34 14.95
N PRO A 17 36.27 -36.30 14.16
CA PRO A 17 36.78 -36.22 12.80
C PRO A 17 37.83 -35.10 12.69
N THR A 18 39.06 -35.54 12.48
CA THR A 18 40.26 -34.77 12.10
C THR A 18 40.00 -33.72 11.00
N PRO A 19 40.68 -32.56 11.01
CA PRO A 19 40.63 -31.60 9.92
C PRO A 19 41.51 -32.09 8.77
N ARG A 20 40.90 -32.49 7.65
CA ARG A 20 41.65 -32.85 6.44
C ARG A 20 42.03 -31.58 5.68
N ARG A 21 43.35 -31.38 5.60
CA ARG A 21 44.12 -30.35 4.91
C ARG A 21 43.64 -30.15 3.46
N ALA A 22 43.48 -28.89 3.09
CA ALA A 22 43.23 -28.44 1.73
C ALA A 22 44.46 -28.70 0.85
N GLU A 23 44.28 -29.47 -0.22
CA GLU A 23 45.19 -29.51 -1.37
C GLU A 23 44.42 -29.08 -2.61
N GLY A 24 45.01 -28.13 -3.31
CA GLY A 24 44.35 -27.30 -4.31
C GLY A 24 44.06 -28.01 -5.62
N ARG A 25 42.93 -27.62 -6.20
CA ARG A 25 42.76 -27.54 -7.66
C ARG A 25 42.32 -26.12 -7.96
N GLY A 26 43.24 -25.37 -8.56
CA GLY A 26 42.99 -24.00 -8.98
C GLY A 26 41.84 -23.95 -9.98
N LEU A 27 40.76 -23.28 -9.60
CA LEU A 27 39.77 -22.79 -10.55
C LEU A 27 40.07 -21.31 -10.77
N THR A 28 40.69 -20.99 -11.90
CA THR A 28 40.79 -19.63 -12.39
C THR A 28 39.39 -19.11 -12.69
N ILE A 29 38.93 -18.12 -11.93
CA ILE A 29 37.71 -17.38 -12.23
C ILE A 29 38.02 -16.46 -13.41
N SER A 30 37.68 -16.89 -14.62
CA SER A 30 37.68 -15.99 -15.78
C SER A 30 36.49 -15.05 -15.67
N LYS A 31 36.77 -13.75 -15.72
CA LYS A 31 35.78 -12.66 -15.67
C LYS A 31 34.95 -12.69 -16.95
N ALA A 32 33.78 -13.33 -16.91
CA ALA A 32 32.84 -13.34 -18.03
C ALA A 32 32.10 -11.98 -18.11
N ALA A 33 32.26 -11.28 -19.23
CA ALA A 33 31.49 -10.09 -19.58
C ALA A 33 30.01 -10.44 -19.86
N PRO A 34 29.05 -9.52 -19.63
CA PRO A 34 27.64 -9.77 -19.88
C PRO A 34 27.36 -9.94 -21.38
N ARG A 35 26.61 -11.00 -21.72
CA ARG A 35 26.18 -11.30 -23.09
C ARG A 35 25.17 -10.26 -23.56
N GLY A 36 25.44 -9.70 -24.73
CA GLY A 36 24.64 -8.68 -25.40
C GLY A 36 23.28 -9.18 -25.88
N VAL A 37 22.37 -8.22 -25.95
CA VAL A 37 21.01 -8.29 -26.48
C VAL A 37 21.02 -8.26 -28.02
N ASP A 38 21.49 -9.33 -28.66
CA ASP A 38 21.52 -9.46 -30.14
C ASP A 38 20.48 -10.46 -30.67
N GLY A 39 19.22 -10.31 -30.23
CA GLY A 39 18.13 -11.25 -30.52
C GLY A 39 17.15 -10.84 -31.62
N TRP A 40 17.26 -9.65 -32.22
CA TRP A 40 16.21 -9.11 -33.11
C TRP A 40 16.74 -8.64 -34.47
N ARG A 41 17.46 -9.49 -35.20
CA ARG A 41 17.71 -9.27 -36.63
C ARG A 41 17.71 -10.57 -37.41
N ARG A 42 16.53 -11.12 -37.71
CA ARG A 42 16.34 -11.98 -38.89
C ARG A 42 14.96 -11.75 -39.50
N GLY A 43 14.98 -11.23 -40.74
CA GLY A 43 13.95 -11.48 -41.75
C GLY A 43 12.82 -10.46 -41.84
N MET A 44 12.95 -9.51 -42.77
CA MET A 44 11.90 -9.17 -43.76
C MET A 44 12.47 -8.17 -44.78
N SER A 45 12.62 -8.63 -46.02
CA SER A 45 12.97 -7.83 -47.18
C SER A 45 11.83 -6.88 -47.54
N VAL A 46 11.95 -5.59 -47.20
CA VAL A 46 11.10 -4.52 -47.77
C VAL A 46 11.95 -3.25 -48.01
N GLY A 47 13.14 -3.41 -48.57
CA GLY A 47 13.97 -2.28 -48.97
C GLY A 47 13.74 -1.93 -50.43
N LEU A 48 12.70 -1.14 -50.76
CA LEU A 48 12.62 -0.33 -52.00
C LEU A 48 11.39 0.60 -52.15
N LEU A 49 10.50 0.73 -51.15
CA LEU A 49 9.30 1.60 -51.26
C LEU A 49 9.16 2.66 -50.15
N PHE A 50 10.27 3.22 -49.65
CA PHE A 50 10.20 4.31 -48.65
C PHE A 50 11.06 5.54 -48.97
N ALA A 51 11.64 5.62 -50.18
CA ALA A 51 12.55 6.70 -50.57
C ALA A 51 11.91 7.79 -51.46
N ARG A 52 10.56 7.93 -51.47
CA ARG A 52 9.90 8.88 -52.40
C ARG A 52 8.77 9.75 -51.83
N ILE A 53 8.45 9.66 -50.54
CA ILE A 53 7.48 10.56 -49.88
C ILE A 53 8.13 11.07 -48.60
N CYS A 54 8.83 12.20 -48.70
CA CYS A 54 9.12 13.16 -47.63
C CYS A 54 10.21 14.14 -48.11
N ARG A 55 9.93 14.93 -49.15
CA ARG A 55 10.53 16.28 -49.23
C ARG A 55 9.70 17.18 -48.32
N ILE A 56 9.90 17.06 -47.01
CA ILE A 56 9.47 18.09 -46.09
C ILE A 56 10.52 19.20 -46.20
N ALA A 57 10.16 20.31 -46.83
CA ALA A 57 10.98 21.50 -46.86
C ALA A 57 11.36 21.88 -45.41
N PRO A 58 12.61 22.26 -45.11
CA PRO A 58 12.95 22.75 -43.79
C PRO A 58 12.15 24.03 -43.57
N HIS A 59 11.09 23.95 -42.75
CA HIS A 59 10.49 25.15 -42.19
C HIS A 59 11.59 25.85 -41.42
N SER A 60 11.94 27.07 -41.85
CA SER A 60 12.80 27.98 -41.10
C SER A 60 12.07 28.34 -39.80
N ALA A 61 12.18 27.48 -38.80
CA ALA A 61 11.76 27.79 -37.45
C ALA A 61 12.80 28.78 -36.90
N SER A 62 12.53 30.07 -37.03
CA SER A 62 13.20 31.07 -36.21
C SER A 62 13.03 30.66 -34.74
N PRO A 63 14.10 30.56 -33.94
CA PRO A 63 13.97 30.25 -32.54
C PRO A 63 13.27 31.42 -31.86
N VAL A 64 11.95 31.31 -31.69
CA VAL A 64 11.23 32.16 -30.74
C VAL A 64 11.80 31.78 -29.38
N LEU A 65 12.66 32.64 -28.83
CA LEU A 65 13.05 32.59 -27.43
C LEU A 65 11.77 32.70 -26.61
N GLN A 66 11.20 31.56 -26.24
CA GLN A 66 10.12 31.50 -25.27
C GLN A 66 10.72 31.93 -23.93
N THR A 67 10.58 33.22 -23.62
CA THR A 67 10.82 33.70 -22.26
C THR A 67 9.67 33.18 -21.42
N THR A 68 9.94 32.13 -20.64
CA THR A 68 8.98 31.69 -19.63
C THR A 68 8.85 32.82 -18.61
N PRO A 69 7.63 33.25 -18.25
CA PRO A 69 7.46 34.26 -17.21
C PRO A 69 8.08 33.76 -15.90
N PRO A 70 8.62 34.65 -15.06
CA PRO A 70 9.18 34.25 -13.78
C PRO A 70 8.11 33.53 -12.93
N PRO A 71 8.49 32.49 -12.17
CA PRO A 71 7.55 31.78 -11.33
C PRO A 71 6.94 32.75 -10.30
N PRO A 72 5.67 32.54 -9.90
CA PRO A 72 5.08 33.32 -8.82
C PRO A 72 5.90 33.15 -7.54
N PRO A 73 5.90 34.14 -6.63
CA PRO A 73 6.55 33.99 -5.33
C PRO A 73 5.94 32.80 -4.57
N PRO A 74 6.72 32.14 -3.70
CA PRO A 74 6.19 31.08 -2.86
C PRO A 74 5.08 31.62 -1.94
N PRO A 75 4.07 30.80 -1.59
CA PRO A 75 3.02 31.21 -0.69
C PRO A 75 3.59 31.56 0.69
N THR A 76 2.99 32.57 1.32
CA THR A 76 3.29 33.01 2.68
C THR A 76 2.89 31.96 3.72
N ALA A 77 3.42 32.08 4.94
CA ALA A 77 3.08 31.18 6.03
C ALA A 77 1.57 31.19 6.35
N ASP A 78 0.92 32.36 6.27
CA ASP A 78 -0.50 32.53 6.55
C ASP A 78 -1.38 31.89 5.47
N GLU A 79 -1.01 32.03 4.18
CA GLU A 79 -1.70 31.34 3.08
C GLU A 79 -1.61 29.83 3.22
N ILE A 80 -0.43 29.31 3.60
CA ILE A 80 -0.25 27.88 3.85
C ILE A 80 -1.10 27.44 5.06
N ALA A 81 -1.14 28.23 6.13
CA ALA A 81 -1.96 27.94 7.30
C ALA A 81 -3.46 27.90 6.96
N ALA A 82 -3.94 28.87 6.18
CA ALA A 82 -5.32 28.94 5.71
C ALA A 82 -5.68 27.73 4.80
N ALA A 83 -4.76 27.32 3.93
CA ALA A 83 -4.93 26.12 3.10
C ALA A 83 -5.04 24.85 3.95
N ARG A 84 -4.15 24.67 4.94
CA ARG A 84 -4.22 23.53 5.88
C ARG A 84 -5.52 23.52 6.66
N ALA A 85 -5.98 24.66 7.17
CA ALA A 85 -7.24 24.76 7.90
C ALA A 85 -8.44 24.39 7.02
N THR A 86 -8.42 24.77 5.74
CA THR A 86 -9.45 24.41 4.76
C THR A 86 -9.49 22.91 4.52
N LEU A 87 -8.33 22.29 4.26
CA LEU A 87 -8.22 20.84 4.09
C LEU A 87 -8.62 20.09 5.37
N HIS A 88 -8.25 20.60 6.54
CA HIS A 88 -8.62 20.00 7.82
C HIS A 88 -10.13 19.98 8.02
N ARG A 89 -10.84 21.09 7.75
CA ARG A 89 -12.31 21.14 7.86
C ARG A 89 -13.00 20.15 6.91
N ALA A 90 -12.57 20.11 5.66
CA ALA A 90 -13.09 19.15 4.69
C ALA A 90 -12.79 17.70 5.12
N GLY A 91 -11.58 17.46 5.62
CA GLY A 91 -11.12 16.17 6.10
C GLY A 91 -11.89 15.68 7.32
N ASP A 92 -12.20 16.53 8.28
CA ASP A 92 -12.94 16.13 9.49
C ASP A 92 -14.34 15.61 9.16
N ALA A 93 -15.08 16.32 8.30
CA ALA A 93 -16.40 15.87 7.83
C ALA A 93 -16.34 14.48 7.14
N ILE A 94 -15.31 14.30 6.32
CA ILE A 94 -15.04 13.06 5.59
C ILE A 94 -14.58 11.94 6.52
N ARG A 95 -13.76 12.24 7.52
CA ARG A 95 -13.29 11.27 8.51
C ARG A 95 -14.43 10.79 9.39
N ARG A 96 -15.29 11.71 9.85
CA ARG A 96 -16.47 11.39 10.67
C ARG A 96 -17.48 10.52 9.94
N SER A 97 -17.72 10.75 8.65
CA SER A 97 -18.63 9.89 7.87
C SER A 97 -18.13 8.45 7.70
N VAL A 98 -16.81 8.24 7.62
CA VAL A 98 -16.23 6.89 7.40
C VAL A 98 -15.91 6.19 8.72
N ALA A 99 -15.08 6.80 9.56
CA ALA A 99 -14.65 6.20 10.82
C ALA A 99 -15.77 6.20 11.87
N GLY A 100 -16.77 7.08 11.72
CA GLY A 100 -17.87 7.28 12.65
C GLY A 100 -17.54 8.38 13.67
N PRO A 101 -18.50 9.27 14.00
CA PRO A 101 -18.23 10.41 14.87
C PRO A 101 -17.72 9.99 16.25
N GLN A 102 -18.29 8.94 16.84
CA GLN A 102 -17.88 8.43 18.15
C GLN A 102 -16.40 7.98 18.16
N HIS A 103 -15.94 7.35 17.07
CA HIS A 103 -14.56 6.94 16.94
C HIS A 103 -13.64 8.17 16.83
N VAL A 104 -14.01 9.17 16.03
CA VAL A 104 -13.24 10.40 15.86
C VAL A 104 -13.15 11.17 17.18
N ASP A 105 -14.26 11.31 17.89
CA ASP A 105 -14.31 12.01 19.18
C ASP A 105 -13.45 11.28 20.23
N ALA A 106 -13.53 9.94 20.28
CA ALA A 106 -12.68 9.13 21.15
C ALA A 106 -11.18 9.21 20.80
N VAL A 107 -10.82 9.40 19.53
CA VAL A 107 -9.43 9.65 19.11
C VAL A 107 -8.98 11.04 19.57
N GLN A 108 -9.81 12.07 19.36
CA GLN A 108 -9.49 13.43 19.76
C GLN A 108 -9.33 13.54 21.28
N ALA A 109 -10.24 12.95 22.06
CA ALA A 109 -10.20 12.99 23.53
C ALA A 109 -8.93 12.37 24.13
N ARG A 110 -8.35 11.35 23.49
CA ARG A 110 -7.10 10.72 23.94
C ARG A 110 -5.83 11.29 23.29
N THR A 111 -5.97 12.23 22.37
CA THR A 111 -4.82 12.81 21.64
C THR A 111 -4.08 13.77 22.55
N THR A 112 -2.79 13.51 22.76
CA THR A 112 -1.91 14.38 23.53
C THR A 112 -1.33 15.49 22.65
N ALA A 113 -0.73 16.51 23.27
CA ALA A 113 -0.01 17.55 22.54
C ALA A 113 1.08 16.99 21.59
N PHE A 114 1.71 15.87 21.97
CA PHE A 114 2.67 15.17 21.12
C PHE A 114 2.02 14.50 19.90
N GLY A 115 0.84 13.89 20.09
CA GLY A 115 0.11 13.21 19.01
C GLY A 115 -0.69 14.15 18.09
N GLN A 116 -0.98 15.37 18.55
CA GLN A 116 -1.83 16.33 17.86
C GLN A 116 -1.36 16.65 16.43
N PRO A 117 -0.08 16.96 16.16
CA PRO A 117 0.37 17.23 14.78
C PRO A 117 0.16 16.06 13.82
N MET A 118 0.25 14.82 14.31
CA MET A 118 -0.01 13.64 13.50
C MET A 118 -1.50 13.50 13.17
N GLN A 119 -2.39 13.81 14.11
CA GLN A 119 -3.84 13.82 13.85
C GLN A 119 -4.23 14.91 12.86
N GLU A 120 -3.64 16.10 12.96
CA GLU A 120 -3.86 17.19 12.02
C GLU A 120 -3.38 16.82 10.61
N LEU A 121 -2.18 16.24 10.50
CA LEU A 121 -1.64 15.75 9.24
C LEU A 121 -2.56 14.68 8.63
N ALA A 122 -2.99 13.69 9.41
CA ALA A 122 -3.89 12.64 8.92
C ALA A 122 -5.22 13.22 8.44
N THR A 123 -5.84 14.13 9.21
CA THR A 123 -7.11 14.77 8.87
C THR A 123 -6.98 15.63 7.61
N ALA A 124 -5.97 16.50 7.52
CA ALA A 124 -5.84 17.39 6.37
C ALA A 124 -5.33 16.66 5.11
N ALA A 125 -4.28 15.85 5.21
CA ALA A 125 -3.62 15.25 4.06
C ALA A 125 -4.34 13.99 3.56
N ALA A 126 -4.73 13.06 4.43
CA ALA A 126 -5.42 11.87 3.97
C ALA A 126 -6.88 12.19 3.66
N TRP A 127 -7.63 12.61 4.68
CA TRP A 127 -9.07 12.78 4.59
C TRP A 127 -9.47 14.03 3.78
N GLY A 128 -8.79 15.16 4.01
CA GLY A 128 -9.08 16.44 3.38
C GLY A 128 -8.58 16.56 1.94
N SER A 129 -7.45 15.92 1.61
CA SER A 129 -6.88 16.00 0.26
C SER A 129 -7.27 14.80 -0.62
N VAL A 130 -6.90 13.57 -0.26
CA VAL A 130 -7.05 12.43 -1.18
C VAL A 130 -8.50 11.93 -1.24
N TRP A 131 -9.16 11.85 -0.08
CA TRP A 131 -10.50 11.30 0.04
C TRP A 131 -11.63 12.22 -0.44
N THR A 132 -11.33 13.51 -0.67
CA THR A 132 -12.24 14.51 -1.29
C THR A 132 -12.14 14.54 -2.81
N ARG A 133 -11.13 13.89 -3.41
CA ARG A 133 -10.95 13.90 -4.87
C ARG A 133 -12.06 13.15 -5.60
N PRO A 134 -12.52 13.65 -6.75
CA PRO A 134 -13.39 12.89 -7.64
C PRO A 134 -12.63 11.70 -8.26
N GLY A 135 -13.37 10.83 -8.93
CA GLY A 135 -12.83 9.71 -9.72
C GLY A 135 -13.03 8.33 -9.11
N LEU A 136 -12.92 8.19 -7.78
CA LEU A 136 -13.27 6.96 -7.07
C LEU A 136 -14.35 7.24 -6.03
N SER A 137 -15.34 6.35 -5.99
CA SER A 137 -16.38 6.38 -4.96
C SER A 137 -15.79 6.08 -3.58
N ARG A 138 -16.52 6.48 -2.54
CA ARG A 138 -16.13 6.23 -1.13
C ARG A 138 -16.00 4.75 -0.82
N LYS A 139 -16.89 3.95 -1.41
CA LYS A 139 -16.84 2.48 -1.36
C LYS A 139 -15.53 1.95 -1.93
N GLN A 140 -15.19 2.34 -3.16
CA GLN A 140 -13.95 1.91 -3.83
C GLN A 140 -12.69 2.31 -3.04
N ARG A 141 -12.62 3.54 -2.54
CA ARG A 141 -11.49 4.00 -1.71
C ARG A 141 -11.36 3.20 -0.41
N SER A 142 -12.48 2.81 0.19
CA SER A 142 -12.48 1.99 1.40
C SER A 142 -11.96 0.59 1.14
N LEU A 143 -12.43 -0.06 0.07
CA LEU A 143 -11.94 -1.40 -0.32
C LEU A 143 -10.43 -1.38 -0.64
N LEU A 144 -9.95 -0.37 -1.36
CA LEU A 144 -8.50 -0.20 -1.60
C LEU A 144 -7.73 0.00 -0.28
N SER A 145 -8.28 0.77 0.67
CA SER A 145 -7.66 0.96 1.98
C SER A 145 -7.61 -0.34 2.78
N VAL A 146 -8.68 -1.15 2.74
CA VAL A 146 -8.73 -2.49 3.35
C VAL A 146 -7.65 -3.39 2.76
N ALA A 147 -7.52 -3.44 1.43
CA ALA A 147 -6.48 -4.24 0.77
C ALA A 147 -5.06 -3.79 1.19
N MET A 148 -4.79 -2.49 1.19
CA MET A 148 -3.48 -1.96 1.59
C MET A 148 -3.17 -2.21 3.06
N LEU A 149 -4.13 -2.04 3.96
CA LEU A 149 -3.91 -2.27 5.41
C LEU A 149 -3.77 -3.75 5.75
N CYS A 150 -4.46 -4.62 5.01
CA CYS A 150 -4.25 -6.06 5.05
C CYS A 150 -2.82 -6.40 4.62
N ALA A 151 -2.37 -5.89 3.47
CA ALA A 151 -1.03 -6.11 2.95
C ALA A 151 0.07 -5.63 3.92
N LEU A 152 -0.15 -4.49 4.59
CA LEU A 152 0.79 -3.92 5.56
C LEU A 152 0.71 -4.57 6.95
N ASN A 153 -0.23 -5.51 7.17
CA ASN A 153 -0.51 -6.15 8.44
C ASN A 153 -0.72 -5.13 9.58
N ARG A 154 -1.56 -4.12 9.34
CA ARG A 154 -1.90 -3.05 10.30
C ARG A 154 -3.29 -3.31 10.89
N GLY A 155 -3.39 -4.32 11.74
CA GLY A 155 -4.67 -4.85 12.21
C GLY A 155 -5.64 -3.84 12.87
N PRO A 156 -5.18 -2.98 13.79
CA PRO A 156 -6.05 -1.97 14.41
C PRO A 156 -6.70 -1.02 13.38
N GLU A 157 -5.89 -0.51 12.44
CA GLU A 157 -6.37 0.39 11.39
C GLU A 157 -7.22 -0.35 10.35
N LEU A 158 -6.87 -1.61 10.03
CA LEU A 158 -7.68 -2.45 9.15
C LEU A 158 -9.11 -2.56 9.67
N GLY A 159 -9.30 -2.78 10.98
CA GLY A 159 -10.63 -2.87 11.57
C GLY A 159 -11.45 -1.57 11.42
N VAL A 160 -10.81 -0.41 11.60
CA VAL A 160 -11.45 0.90 11.37
C VAL A 160 -11.91 1.04 9.92
N HIS A 161 -11.06 0.64 8.97
CA HIS A 161 -11.36 0.77 7.54
C HIS A 161 -12.35 -0.28 7.02
N VAL A 162 -12.40 -1.49 7.58
CA VAL A 162 -13.47 -2.47 7.27
C VAL A 162 -14.83 -1.93 7.70
N ARG A 163 -14.91 -1.41 8.93
CA ARG A 163 -16.14 -0.76 9.44
C ARG A 163 -16.54 0.43 8.57
N GLY A 164 -15.57 1.25 8.19
CA GLY A 164 -15.78 2.37 7.27
C GLY A 164 -16.21 1.95 5.87
N ALA A 165 -15.76 0.79 5.37
CA ALA A 165 -16.20 0.23 4.10
C ALA A 165 -17.69 -0.10 4.14
N PHE A 166 -18.16 -0.77 5.19
CA PHE A 166 -19.59 -1.08 5.36
C PHE A 166 -20.45 0.19 5.43
N ARG A 167 -20.00 1.23 6.17
CA ARG A 167 -20.71 2.53 6.19
C ARG A 167 -20.78 3.21 4.83
N ASN A 168 -19.77 3.00 3.98
CA ASN A 168 -19.75 3.51 2.62
C ASN A 168 -20.50 2.61 1.61
N GLY A 169 -21.25 1.61 2.10
CA GLY A 169 -22.06 0.72 1.29
C GLY A 169 -21.30 -0.44 0.65
N ALA A 170 -20.12 -0.80 1.17
CA ALA A 170 -19.49 -2.07 0.79
C ALA A 170 -20.31 -3.25 1.29
N THR A 171 -20.49 -4.26 0.46
CA THR A 171 -21.15 -5.50 0.86
C THR A 171 -20.17 -6.42 1.62
N GLN A 172 -20.70 -7.41 2.33
CA GLN A 172 -19.91 -8.47 2.95
C GLN A 172 -19.06 -9.19 1.89
N ALA A 173 -19.65 -9.52 0.73
CA ALA A 173 -18.94 -10.14 -0.38
C ALA A 173 -17.79 -9.26 -0.89
N GLU A 174 -18.01 -7.96 -1.10
CA GLU A 174 -16.96 -7.06 -1.60
C GLU A 174 -15.77 -6.97 -0.64
N VAL A 175 -16.00 -6.92 0.67
CA VAL A 175 -14.92 -6.94 1.68
C VAL A 175 -14.21 -8.29 1.69
N ARG A 176 -14.96 -9.40 1.61
CA ARG A 176 -14.42 -10.77 1.55
C ARG A 176 -13.49 -10.94 0.35
N GLU A 177 -13.96 -10.60 -0.85
CA GLU A 177 -13.19 -10.71 -2.09
C GLU A 177 -11.95 -9.82 -2.08
N THR A 178 -12.05 -8.63 -1.48
CA THR A 178 -10.91 -7.72 -1.32
C THR A 178 -9.78 -8.35 -0.48
N VAL A 179 -10.13 -9.00 0.64
CA VAL A 179 -9.14 -9.67 1.50
C VAL A 179 -8.58 -10.93 0.82
N LEU A 180 -9.42 -11.72 0.13
CA LEU A 180 -8.95 -12.87 -0.66
C LEU A 180 -7.94 -12.45 -1.72
N GLN A 181 -8.24 -11.40 -2.47
CA GLN A 181 -7.34 -10.84 -3.47
C GLN A 181 -6.00 -10.43 -2.84
N ALA A 182 -6.03 -9.69 -1.73
CA ALA A 182 -4.81 -9.29 -1.02
C ALA A 182 -3.99 -10.51 -0.54
N SER A 183 -4.65 -11.60 -0.14
CA SER A 183 -4.00 -12.83 0.36
C SER A 183 -3.10 -13.48 -0.68
N VAL A 184 -3.52 -13.49 -1.95
CA VAL A 184 -2.76 -14.12 -3.05
C VAL A 184 -1.49 -13.33 -3.38
N TYR A 185 -1.56 -12.00 -3.34
CA TYR A 185 -0.42 -11.14 -3.71
C TYR A 185 0.49 -10.78 -2.54
N CYS A 186 -0.04 -10.71 -1.32
CA CYS A 186 0.70 -10.28 -0.12
C CYS A 186 1.00 -11.44 0.85
N GLY A 187 0.56 -12.65 0.51
CA GLY A 187 0.83 -13.87 1.27
C GLY A 187 -0.33 -14.29 2.19
N MET A 188 -0.49 -15.61 2.33
CA MET A 188 -1.54 -16.22 3.15
C MET A 188 -1.57 -15.74 4.61
N PRO A 189 -0.45 -15.50 5.31
CA PRO A 189 -0.48 -15.02 6.69
C PRO A 189 -1.16 -13.66 6.86
N ALA A 190 -0.90 -12.71 5.96
CA ALA A 190 -1.54 -11.39 5.96
C ALA A 190 -3.04 -11.52 5.68
N GLY A 191 -3.39 -12.38 4.71
CA GLY A 191 -4.76 -12.72 4.38
C GLY A 191 -5.57 -13.30 5.53
N MET A 192 -5.03 -14.32 6.21
CA MET A 192 -5.70 -14.97 7.35
C MET A 192 -5.95 -14.00 8.50
N GLU A 193 -4.97 -13.16 8.85
CA GLU A 193 -5.17 -12.13 9.88
C GLU A 193 -6.20 -11.08 9.43
N GLY A 194 -6.12 -10.64 8.18
CA GLY A 194 -7.10 -9.73 7.60
C GLY A 194 -8.53 -10.28 7.66
N PHE A 195 -8.71 -11.58 7.38
CA PHE A 195 -9.99 -12.26 7.47
C PHE A 195 -10.55 -12.29 8.88
N ARG A 196 -9.74 -12.68 9.88
CA ARG A 196 -10.16 -12.69 11.29
C ARG A 196 -10.64 -11.31 11.73
N ILE A 197 -9.92 -10.27 11.34
CA ILE A 197 -10.28 -8.88 11.66
C ILE A 197 -11.58 -8.49 10.96
N ALA A 198 -11.71 -8.79 9.66
CA ALA A 198 -12.91 -8.45 8.89
C ALA A 198 -14.16 -9.15 9.44
N GLU A 199 -14.06 -10.43 9.78
CA GLU A 199 -15.14 -11.21 10.39
C GLU A 199 -15.53 -10.68 11.77
N ARG A 200 -14.55 -10.40 12.63
CA ARG A 200 -14.80 -9.77 13.94
C ARG A 200 -15.57 -8.47 13.78
N VAL A 201 -15.13 -7.58 12.89
CA VAL A 201 -15.78 -6.28 12.65
C VAL A 201 -17.18 -6.47 12.07
N LEU A 202 -17.38 -7.41 11.14
CA LEU A 202 -18.70 -7.74 10.60
C LEU A 202 -19.68 -8.15 11.71
N ASN A 203 -19.24 -8.97 12.65
CA ASN A 203 -20.05 -9.41 13.77
C ASN A 203 -20.37 -8.26 14.73
N GLU A 204 -19.38 -7.40 15.02
CA GLU A 204 -19.58 -6.19 15.83
C GLU A 204 -20.62 -5.25 15.20
N VAL A 205 -20.48 -4.91 13.92
CA VAL A 205 -21.40 -3.96 13.26
C VAL A 205 -22.83 -4.52 13.17
N ARG A 206 -22.98 -5.84 13.00
CA ARG A 206 -24.29 -6.51 13.03
C ARG A 206 -24.91 -6.47 14.42
N ALA A 207 -24.13 -6.72 15.46
CA ALA A 207 -24.58 -6.62 16.85
C ALA A 207 -24.99 -5.18 17.21
N GLU A 208 -24.35 -4.18 16.62
CA GLU A 208 -24.69 -2.76 16.73
C GLU A 208 -25.91 -2.34 15.88
N GLY A 209 -26.52 -3.27 15.12
CA GLY A 209 -27.70 -3.02 14.29
C GLY A 209 -27.41 -2.36 12.94
N MET A 210 -26.14 -2.29 12.51
CA MET A 210 -25.80 -1.82 11.17
C MET A 210 -26.23 -2.87 10.13
N VAL A 211 -27.04 -2.43 9.16
CA VAL A 211 -27.42 -3.27 8.03
C VAL A 211 -26.23 -3.38 7.07
N VAL A 212 -25.71 -4.58 6.91
CA VAL A 212 -24.65 -4.90 5.94
C VAL A 212 -25.22 -5.85 4.91
N GLU A 213 -25.26 -5.42 3.65
CA GLU A 213 -25.69 -6.24 2.52
C GLU A 213 -24.74 -7.41 2.34
N LYS A 214 -25.26 -8.61 2.04
CA LYS A 214 -24.43 -9.79 1.80
C LYS A 214 -23.68 -9.71 0.46
N GLY A 215 -24.30 -9.10 -0.56
CA GLY A 215 -23.83 -9.09 -1.95
C GLY A 215 -24.50 -10.19 -2.78
N GLU A 216 -24.51 -10.05 -4.10
CA GLU A 216 -25.11 -11.05 -5.02
C GLU A 216 -24.25 -12.33 -5.03
N GLY A 217 -24.86 -13.49 -4.77
CA GLY A 217 -24.20 -14.81 -4.83
C GLY A 217 -24.10 -15.59 -3.51
N GLU A 218 -24.78 -15.16 -2.44
CA GLU A 218 -24.84 -15.84 -1.13
C GLU A 218 -26.27 -16.03 -0.61
#